data_AF-A0A2G1ZS23-F1
#
_entry.id   AF-A0A2G1ZS23-F1
#
_cell.length_a   1.000
_cell.length_b   1.000
_cell.length_c   1.000
_cell.angle_alpha   90.00
_cell.angle_beta   90.00
_cell.angle_gamma   90.00
#
_symmetry.space_group_name_H-M   'P 1'
#
loop_
_entity.id
_entity.type
_entity.pdbx_description
1 polymer ?
#
loop_
_entity_poly.entity_id
_entity_poly.type
_entity_poly.pdbx_seq_one_letter_code
_entity_poly.pdbx_strand_id
1 'polypeptide(L)'
;DETGGRGDEPGYRAYLGRYPEGQFAALARQRLAAIEGERVAAATALDRAAWDRALATETLAGFQAYLAAYPEGAFKAEAEARIAELTEPAEDTAAIDAARAQEEALGLPQIRAQLVELRLREMGLNPGVVDGEFDADTRTALRAYQENAGLGVTGYLDRATAVQLLADSFGIRIERQ
;
A
#
# COMPACT_ATOMS: atom_id res chain seq x y z
N ASP A 1 52.22 23.08 -3.54
CA ASP A 1 52.22 21.98 -4.53
C ASP A 1 51.73 20.69 -3.90
N GLU A 2 50.44 20.41 -4.01
CA GLU A 2 49.86 19.09 -3.69
C GLU A 2 48.70 18.78 -4.63
N THR A 3 48.99 18.49 -5.90
CA THR A 3 47.93 18.08 -6.84
C THR A 3 48.40 16.88 -7.66
N GLY A 4 47.98 15.68 -7.25
CA GLY A 4 48.13 14.46 -8.08
C GLY A 4 48.55 13.18 -7.36
N GLY A 5 48.68 13.18 -6.02
CA GLY A 5 49.24 12.04 -5.28
C GLY A 5 48.25 10.98 -4.80
N ARG A 6 46.94 11.20 -4.85
CA ARG A 6 45.95 10.17 -4.51
C ARG A 6 45.22 9.81 -5.78
N GLY A 7 45.29 8.55 -6.19
CA GLY A 7 44.54 8.02 -7.33
C GLY A 7 43.06 7.91 -6.97
N ASP A 8 42.42 9.03 -6.67
CA ASP A 8 41.03 9.13 -6.26
C ASP A 8 40.16 9.83 -7.33
N GLU A 9 38.86 9.61 -7.25
CA GLU A 9 37.86 10.12 -8.21
C GLU A 9 37.95 11.66 -8.41
N PRO A 10 38.07 12.50 -7.36
CA PRO A 10 38.26 13.95 -7.52
C PRO A 10 39.57 14.30 -8.22
N GLY A 11 40.67 13.60 -7.91
CA GLY A 11 41.96 13.80 -8.53
C GLY A 11 41.97 13.47 -10.03
N TYR A 12 41.35 12.35 -10.42
CA TYR A 12 41.24 11.97 -11.83
C TYR A 12 40.33 12.94 -12.61
N ARG A 13 39.23 13.42 -12.03
CA ARG A 13 38.37 14.44 -12.65
C ARG A 13 39.09 15.77 -12.84
N ALA A 14 39.81 16.24 -11.83
CA ALA A 14 40.59 17.48 -11.91
C ALA A 14 41.70 17.39 -12.96
N TYR A 15 42.37 16.24 -13.06
CA TYR A 15 43.38 15.98 -14.09
C TYR A 15 42.80 16.01 -15.51
N LEU A 16 41.68 15.32 -15.74
CA LEU A 16 41.01 15.27 -17.05
C LEU A 16 40.44 16.63 -17.48
N GLY A 17 40.00 17.46 -16.53
CA GLY A 17 39.56 18.82 -16.81
C GLY A 17 40.70 19.76 -17.25
N ARG A 18 41.91 19.57 -16.71
CA ARG A 18 43.09 20.38 -17.06
C ARG A 18 43.84 19.85 -18.29
N TYR A 19 43.83 18.53 -18.51
CA TYR A 19 44.59 17.86 -19.57
C TYR A 19 43.74 16.82 -20.34
N PRO A 20 42.73 17.26 -21.11
CA PRO A 20 41.76 16.36 -21.76
C PRO A 20 42.38 15.47 -22.85
N GLU A 21 43.45 15.91 -23.52
CA GLU A 21 44.18 15.13 -24.54
C GLU A 21 45.60 14.76 -24.10
N GLY A 22 45.89 14.86 -22.80
CA GLY A 22 47.21 14.49 -22.27
C GLY A 22 47.53 13.00 -22.48
N GLN A 23 48.82 12.66 -22.53
CA GLN A 23 49.27 11.27 -22.72
C GLN A 23 48.73 10.28 -21.67
N PHE A 24 48.33 10.76 -20.48
CA PHE A 24 47.72 9.95 -19.43
C PHE A 24 46.19 10.11 -19.33
N ALA A 25 45.56 10.88 -20.22
CA ALA A 25 44.11 11.11 -20.20
C ALA A 25 43.32 9.81 -20.41
N ALA A 26 43.78 8.92 -21.31
CA ALA A 26 43.17 7.60 -21.50
C ALA A 26 43.22 6.75 -20.22
N LEU A 27 44.38 6.73 -19.54
CA LEU A 27 44.57 6.01 -18.29
C LEU A 27 43.72 6.60 -17.15
N ALA A 28 43.65 7.93 -17.02
CA ALA A 28 42.85 8.60 -16.01
C ALA A 28 41.33 8.37 -16.22
N ARG A 29 40.84 8.36 -17.47
CA ARG A 29 39.45 7.98 -17.78
C ARG A 29 39.15 6.54 -17.39
N GLN A 30 40.05 5.61 -17.71
CA GLN A 30 39.88 4.20 -17.35
C GLN A 30 39.84 4.01 -15.81
N ARG A 31 40.71 4.71 -15.07
CA ARG A 31 40.71 4.66 -13.60
C ARG A 31 39.46 5.26 -12.99
N LEU A 32 38.99 6.40 -13.51
CA LEU A 32 37.76 7.02 -13.07
C LEU A 32 36.54 6.10 -13.31
N ALA A 33 36.43 5.50 -14.49
CA ALA A 33 35.35 4.57 -14.82
C ALA A 33 35.35 3.32 -13.92
N ALA A 34 36.53 2.82 -13.54
CA ALA A 34 36.64 1.70 -12.60
C ALA A 34 36.14 2.07 -11.20
N ILE A 35 36.53 3.24 -10.68
CA ILE A 35 36.07 3.74 -9.36
C ILE A 35 34.56 3.99 -9.37
N GLU A 36 34.04 4.61 -10.43
CA GLU A 36 32.60 4.84 -10.59
C GLU A 36 31.82 3.51 -10.67
N GLY A 37 32.36 2.52 -11.40
CA GLY A 37 31.79 1.18 -11.48
C GLY A 37 31.75 0.44 -10.15
N GLU A 38 32.84 0.48 -9.37
CA GLU A 38 32.89 -0.08 -8.02
C GLU A 38 31.89 0.61 -7.07
N ARG A 39 31.76 1.94 -7.15
CA ARG A 39 30.80 2.71 -6.35
C ARG A 39 29.36 2.33 -6.68
N VAL A 40 29.03 2.18 -7.95
CA VAL A 40 27.69 1.75 -8.39
C VAL A 40 27.41 0.32 -7.91
N ALA A 41 28.35 -0.61 -8.09
CA ALA A 41 28.21 -1.98 -7.62
C ALA A 41 28.05 -2.06 -6.08
N ALA A 42 28.82 -1.28 -5.33
CA ALA A 42 28.70 -1.18 -3.88
C ALA A 42 27.35 -0.59 -3.47
N ALA A 43 26.88 0.46 -4.15
CA ALA A 43 25.56 1.04 -3.90
C ALA A 43 24.44 0.03 -4.13
N THR A 44 24.49 -0.74 -5.24
CA THR A 44 23.53 -1.82 -5.53
C THR A 44 23.60 -2.95 -4.49
N ALA A 45 24.80 -3.33 -4.05
CA ALA A 45 24.97 -4.36 -3.02
C ALA A 45 24.42 -3.92 -1.66
N LEU A 46 24.63 -2.66 -1.28
CA LEU A 46 24.11 -2.08 -0.04
C LEU A 46 22.58 -1.94 -0.09
N ASP A 47 22.04 -1.49 -1.21
CA ASP A 47 20.60 -1.44 -1.49
C ASP A 47 19.97 -2.83 -1.32
N ARG A 48 20.53 -3.84 -1.99
CA ARG A 48 20.09 -5.23 -1.85
C ARG A 48 20.16 -5.75 -0.41
N ALA A 49 21.24 -5.48 0.31
CA ALA A 49 21.38 -5.91 1.69
C ALA A 49 20.39 -5.21 2.64
N ALA A 50 20.04 -3.96 2.37
CA ALA A 50 19.00 -3.25 3.10
C ALA A 50 17.61 -3.84 2.81
N TRP A 51 17.35 -4.18 1.55
CA TRP A 51 16.12 -4.87 1.15
C TRP A 51 15.99 -6.25 1.80
N ASP A 52 17.04 -7.07 1.78
CA ASP A 52 17.02 -8.40 2.41
C ASP A 52 16.80 -8.30 3.94
N ARG A 53 17.29 -7.23 4.60
CA ARG A 53 16.97 -6.95 6.02
C ARG A 53 15.50 -6.57 6.23
N ALA A 54 14.92 -5.78 5.34
CA ALA A 54 13.49 -5.45 5.41
C ALA A 54 12.65 -6.73 5.27
N LEU A 55 12.96 -7.57 4.28
CA LEU A 55 12.34 -8.89 4.08
C LEU A 55 12.53 -9.85 5.26
N ALA A 56 13.64 -9.79 5.99
CA ALA A 56 13.83 -10.65 7.17
C ALA A 56 12.87 -10.33 8.32
N THR A 57 12.34 -9.09 8.37
CA THR A 57 11.42 -8.66 9.43
C THR A 57 9.96 -8.63 8.97
N GLU A 58 9.70 -8.44 7.68
CA GLU A 58 8.36 -8.30 7.07
C GLU A 58 7.45 -7.32 7.83
N THR A 59 8.03 -6.24 8.38
CA THR A 59 7.28 -5.23 9.15
C THR A 59 7.20 -3.90 8.42
N LEU A 60 6.15 -3.13 8.72
CA LEU A 60 5.98 -1.76 8.23
C LEU A 60 7.22 -0.91 8.51
N ALA A 61 7.76 -1.00 9.74
CA ALA A 61 8.96 -0.27 10.15
C ALA A 61 10.20 -0.69 9.35
N GLY A 62 10.35 -1.98 9.02
CA GLY A 62 11.46 -2.50 8.22
C GLY A 62 11.46 -1.94 6.80
N PHE A 63 10.31 -1.95 6.12
CA PHE A 63 10.18 -1.41 4.77
C PHE A 63 10.29 0.12 4.73
N GLN A 64 9.76 0.83 5.73
CA GLN A 64 9.94 2.28 5.86
C GLN A 64 11.42 2.67 6.07
N ALA A 65 12.16 1.90 6.88
CA ALA A 65 13.58 2.12 7.08
C ALA A 65 14.39 1.93 5.78
N TYR A 66 14.00 0.95 4.96
CA TYR A 66 14.58 0.76 3.62
C TYR A 66 14.32 1.97 2.71
N LEU A 67 13.07 2.44 2.59
CA LEU A 67 12.75 3.61 1.77
C LEU A 67 13.43 4.90 2.25
N ALA A 68 13.61 5.07 3.56
CA ALA A 68 14.32 6.20 4.12
C ALA A 68 15.82 6.20 3.77
N ALA A 69 16.44 5.02 3.70
CA ALA A 69 17.85 4.87 3.36
C ALA A 69 18.09 4.88 1.83
N TYR A 70 17.12 4.39 1.03
CA TYR A 70 17.23 4.21 -0.42
C TYR A 70 15.97 4.73 -1.15
N PRO A 71 15.70 6.05 -1.15
CA PRO A 71 14.49 6.62 -1.74
C PRO A 71 14.38 6.47 -3.27
N GLU A 72 15.50 6.21 -3.94
CA GLU A 72 15.61 5.92 -5.38
C GLU A 72 16.26 4.53 -5.61
N GLY A 73 16.16 3.63 -4.60
CA GLY A 73 16.69 2.27 -4.66
C GLY A 73 15.91 1.37 -5.63
N ALA A 74 16.52 0.26 -6.03
CA ALA A 74 15.95 -0.66 -7.02
C ALA A 74 14.64 -1.32 -6.55
N PHE A 75 14.44 -1.46 -5.23
CA PHE A 75 13.26 -2.10 -4.63
C PHE A 75 12.24 -1.09 -4.05
N LYS A 76 12.30 0.18 -4.47
CA LYS A 76 11.39 1.23 -3.96
C LYS A 76 9.93 0.85 -4.16
N ALA A 77 9.55 0.47 -5.38
CA ALA A 77 8.17 0.16 -5.74
C ALA A 77 7.65 -1.06 -4.94
N GLU A 78 8.49 -2.07 -4.77
CA GLU A 78 8.17 -3.26 -3.99
C GLU A 78 8.03 -2.93 -2.50
N ALA A 79 8.89 -2.08 -1.94
CA ALA A 79 8.78 -1.63 -0.56
C ALA A 79 7.50 -0.83 -0.30
N GLU A 80 7.13 0.06 -1.22
CA GLU A 80 5.87 0.81 -1.16
C GLU A 80 4.65 -0.13 -1.21
N ALA A 81 4.68 -1.15 -2.07
CA ALA A 81 3.63 -2.17 -2.13
C ALA A 81 3.49 -2.96 -0.82
N ARG A 82 4.61 -3.38 -0.21
CA ARG A 82 4.60 -4.06 1.09
C ARG A 82 4.09 -3.19 2.22
N ILE A 83 4.44 -1.91 2.23
CA ILE A 83 3.91 -0.95 3.20
C ILE A 83 2.39 -0.82 3.04
N ALA A 84 1.88 -0.73 1.81
CA ALA A 84 0.44 -0.68 1.57
C ALA A 84 -0.26 -1.93 2.13
N GLU A 85 0.24 -3.13 1.82
CA GLU A 85 -0.29 -4.40 2.36
C GLU A 85 -0.27 -4.46 3.89
N LEU A 86 0.78 -3.96 4.53
CA LEU A 86 0.95 -3.99 6.00
C LEU A 86 0.23 -2.84 6.72
N THR A 87 -0.15 -1.79 6.00
CA THR A 87 -0.89 -0.65 6.55
C THR A 87 -2.39 -0.88 6.46
N GLU A 88 -2.86 -1.65 5.48
CA GLU A 88 -4.21 -2.18 5.54
C GLU A 88 -4.34 -3.06 6.78
N PRO A 89 -5.28 -2.77 7.71
CA PRO A 89 -5.42 -3.58 8.90
C PRO A 89 -5.73 -5.01 8.47
N ALA A 90 -4.86 -5.97 8.80
CA ALA A 90 -5.10 -7.37 8.47
C ALA A 90 -6.45 -7.89 9.03
N GLU A 91 -6.93 -7.25 10.11
CA GLU A 91 -8.28 -7.49 10.64
C GLU A 91 -9.38 -6.99 9.70
N ASP A 92 -9.18 -5.85 9.02
CA ASP A 92 -10.15 -5.31 8.06
C ASP A 92 -10.23 -6.18 6.81
N THR A 93 -9.10 -6.64 6.27
CA THR A 93 -9.09 -7.53 5.10
C THR A 93 -9.71 -8.89 5.42
N ALA A 94 -9.35 -9.50 6.55
CA ALA A 94 -9.95 -10.75 7.00
C ALA A 94 -11.46 -10.60 7.30
N ALA A 95 -11.88 -9.48 7.91
CA ALA A 95 -13.28 -9.21 8.17
C ALA A 95 -14.08 -8.98 6.89
N ILE A 96 -13.52 -8.26 5.91
CA ILE A 96 -14.12 -8.05 4.59
C ILE A 96 -14.30 -9.39 3.87
N ASP A 97 -13.28 -10.22 3.83
CA ASP A 97 -13.35 -11.54 3.17
C ASP A 97 -14.36 -12.46 3.86
N ALA A 98 -14.39 -12.47 5.20
CA ALA A 98 -15.38 -13.21 5.96
C ALA A 98 -16.81 -12.69 5.71
N ALA A 99 -17.01 -11.38 5.65
CA ALA A 99 -18.31 -10.77 5.39
C ALA A 99 -18.80 -11.04 3.96
N ARG A 100 -17.90 -10.99 2.96
CA ARG A 100 -18.20 -11.37 1.57
C ARG A 100 -18.66 -12.82 1.48
N ALA A 101 -17.90 -13.75 2.09
CA ALA A 101 -18.27 -15.16 2.09
C ALA A 101 -19.62 -15.41 2.79
N GLN A 102 -19.93 -14.66 3.84
CA GLN A 102 -21.23 -14.73 4.50
C GLN A 102 -22.36 -14.19 3.62
N GLU A 103 -22.17 -13.06 2.93
CA GLU A 103 -23.16 -12.50 2.01
C GLU A 103 -23.49 -13.48 0.88
N GLU A 104 -22.48 -14.10 0.29
CA GLU A 104 -22.64 -15.16 -0.71
C GLU A 104 -23.42 -16.36 -0.14
N ALA A 105 -23.11 -16.77 1.10
CA ALA A 105 -23.79 -17.85 1.79
C ALA A 105 -25.24 -17.51 2.19
N LEU A 106 -25.57 -16.23 2.38
CA LEU A 106 -26.96 -15.81 2.59
C LEU A 106 -27.81 -16.04 1.34
N GLY A 107 -27.19 -16.07 0.15
CA GLY A 107 -27.84 -16.41 -1.11
C GLY A 107 -29.13 -15.63 -1.32
N LEU A 108 -29.09 -14.32 -1.05
CA LEU A 108 -30.30 -13.52 -0.96
C LEU A 108 -31.03 -13.52 -2.30
N PRO A 109 -32.31 -13.94 -2.34
CA PRO A 109 -33.15 -13.75 -3.51
C PRO A 109 -33.19 -12.27 -3.87
N GLN A 110 -33.26 -11.95 -5.18
CA GLN A 110 -33.24 -10.57 -5.68
C GLN A 110 -34.22 -9.64 -4.95
N ILE A 111 -35.44 -10.12 -4.66
CA ILE A 111 -36.45 -9.36 -3.91
C ILE A 111 -35.95 -8.98 -2.50
N ARG A 112 -35.20 -9.86 -1.82
CA ARG A 112 -34.64 -9.55 -0.50
C ARG A 112 -33.47 -8.56 -0.59
N ALA A 113 -32.64 -8.64 -1.63
CA ALA A 113 -31.58 -7.67 -1.86
C ALA A 113 -32.15 -6.26 -2.14
N GLN A 114 -33.20 -6.16 -2.98
CA GLN A 114 -33.92 -4.92 -3.22
C GLN A 114 -34.51 -4.32 -1.94
N LEU A 115 -34.99 -5.16 -1.01
CA LEU A 115 -35.48 -4.67 0.29
C LEU A 115 -34.37 -4.07 1.14
N VAL A 116 -33.15 -4.63 1.08
CA VAL A 116 -31.97 -4.06 1.77
C VAL A 116 -31.63 -2.69 1.20
N GLU A 117 -31.51 -2.58 -0.12
CA GLU A 117 -31.25 -1.29 -0.80
C GLU A 117 -32.36 -0.27 -0.50
N LEU A 118 -33.62 -0.66 -0.62
CA LEU A 118 -34.74 0.21 -0.27
C LEU A 118 -34.62 0.72 1.17
N ARG A 119 -34.21 -0.15 2.10
CA ARG A 119 -34.06 0.23 3.50
C ARG A 119 -32.89 1.19 3.73
N LEU A 120 -31.74 0.95 3.11
CA LEU A 120 -30.61 1.88 3.15
C LEU A 120 -31.04 3.26 2.64
N ARG A 121 -31.83 3.30 1.56
CA ARG A 121 -32.40 4.54 1.02
C ARG A 121 -33.35 5.25 1.98
N GLU A 122 -34.23 4.51 2.66
CA GLU A 122 -35.13 5.08 3.67
C GLU A 122 -34.39 5.66 4.88
N MET A 123 -33.21 5.12 5.22
CA MET A 123 -32.33 5.65 6.25
C MET A 123 -31.55 6.89 5.81
N GLY A 124 -31.75 7.36 4.57
CA GLY A 124 -31.06 8.52 4.00
C GLY A 124 -29.68 8.20 3.42
N LEU A 125 -29.31 6.93 3.30
CA LEU A 125 -28.11 6.48 2.61
C LEU A 125 -28.40 6.34 1.12
N ASN A 126 -27.37 6.34 0.27
CA ASN A 126 -27.54 6.25 -1.18
C ASN A 126 -26.97 4.93 -1.73
N PRO A 127 -27.78 3.87 -1.85
CA PRO A 127 -27.36 2.61 -2.46
C PRO A 127 -27.41 2.63 -4.00
N GLY A 128 -27.79 3.75 -4.62
CA GLY A 128 -27.96 3.83 -6.07
C GLY A 128 -29.32 3.30 -6.53
N VAL A 129 -29.31 2.52 -7.62
CA VAL A 129 -30.52 1.93 -8.20
C VAL A 129 -30.95 0.73 -7.35
N VAL A 130 -32.26 0.65 -7.06
CA VAL A 130 -32.80 -0.48 -6.28
C VAL A 130 -33.18 -1.60 -7.25
N ASP A 131 -32.22 -2.45 -7.60
CA ASP A 131 -32.38 -3.58 -8.52
C ASP A 131 -32.03 -4.93 -7.88
N GLY A 132 -31.44 -4.93 -6.69
CA GLY A 132 -31.03 -6.10 -5.94
C GLY A 132 -29.61 -6.56 -6.27
N GLU A 133 -28.84 -5.76 -7.01
CA GLU A 133 -27.42 -5.98 -7.26
C GLU A 133 -26.58 -5.09 -6.32
N PHE A 134 -25.83 -5.73 -5.41
CA PHE A 134 -24.98 -4.98 -4.47
C PHE A 134 -23.68 -4.50 -5.13
N ASP A 135 -23.84 -3.42 -5.91
CA ASP A 135 -22.80 -2.71 -6.63
C ASP A 135 -21.99 -1.73 -5.74
N ALA A 136 -21.12 -0.92 -6.36
CA ALA A 136 -20.25 0.02 -5.66
C ALA A 136 -21.02 1.06 -4.82
N ASP A 137 -22.19 1.51 -5.28
CA ASP A 137 -23.02 2.46 -4.55
C ASP A 137 -23.64 1.78 -3.34
N THR A 138 -24.17 0.56 -3.50
CA THR A 138 -24.69 -0.24 -2.38
C THR A 138 -23.61 -0.59 -1.36
N ARG A 139 -22.39 -0.94 -1.79
CA ARG A 139 -21.24 -1.15 -0.88
C ARG A 139 -20.95 0.10 -0.06
N THR A 140 -21.00 1.26 -0.69
CA THR A 140 -20.75 2.54 0.00
C THR A 140 -21.83 2.83 1.02
N ALA A 141 -23.10 2.61 0.67
CA ALA A 141 -24.21 2.74 1.60
C ALA A 141 -24.11 1.75 2.77
N LEU A 142 -23.73 0.49 2.52
CA LEU A 142 -23.52 -0.51 3.58
C LEU A 142 -22.39 -0.13 4.53
N ARG A 143 -21.26 0.41 4.03
CA ARG A 143 -20.18 0.91 4.90
C ARG A 143 -20.66 2.03 5.80
N ALA A 144 -21.36 3.01 5.24
CA ALA A 144 -21.92 4.11 6.01
C ALA A 144 -22.95 3.63 7.05
N TYR A 145 -23.76 2.62 6.71
CA TYR A 145 -24.66 1.99 7.67
C TYR A 145 -23.91 1.29 8.81
N GLN A 146 -22.91 0.46 8.48
CA GLN A 146 -22.11 -0.27 9.46
C GLN A 146 -21.36 0.68 10.40
N GLU A 147 -20.80 1.75 9.86
CA GLU A 147 -20.12 2.80 10.65
C GLU A 147 -21.10 3.45 11.64
N ASN A 148 -22.28 3.87 11.17
CA ASN A 148 -23.31 4.47 12.02
C ASN A 148 -23.88 3.49 13.07
N ALA A 149 -23.90 2.19 12.75
CA ALA A 149 -24.38 1.14 13.65
C ALA A 149 -23.29 0.62 14.61
N GLY A 150 -22.04 1.07 14.49
CA GLY A 150 -20.90 0.57 15.28
C GLY A 150 -20.54 -0.89 14.98
N LEU A 151 -20.80 -1.34 13.75
CA LEU A 151 -20.44 -2.66 13.23
C LEU A 151 -19.08 -2.60 12.51
N GLY A 152 -18.49 -3.75 12.20
CA GLY A 152 -17.30 -3.82 11.34
C GLY A 152 -17.61 -3.26 9.95
N VAL A 153 -16.85 -2.27 9.50
CA VAL A 153 -17.10 -1.51 8.26
C VAL A 153 -16.56 -2.28 7.04
N THR A 154 -17.24 -3.34 6.67
CA THR A 154 -16.83 -4.23 5.56
C THR A 154 -17.40 -3.82 4.21
N GLY A 155 -18.57 -3.15 4.21
CA GLY A 155 -19.37 -2.86 3.03
C GLY A 155 -20.13 -4.06 2.46
N TYR A 156 -20.09 -5.20 3.14
CA TYR A 156 -20.81 -6.42 2.78
C TYR A 156 -21.90 -6.71 3.79
N LEU A 157 -23.00 -7.29 3.31
CA LEU A 157 -24.12 -7.69 4.15
C LEU A 157 -23.84 -9.04 4.81
N ASP A 158 -23.17 -8.98 5.96
CA ASP A 158 -23.01 -10.15 6.83
C ASP A 158 -24.27 -10.39 7.70
N ARG A 159 -24.27 -11.47 8.47
CA ARG A 159 -25.43 -11.80 9.32
C ARG A 159 -25.71 -10.72 10.37
N ALA A 160 -24.67 -10.11 10.94
CA ALA A 160 -24.81 -9.09 11.97
C ALA A 160 -25.46 -7.83 11.40
N THR A 161 -24.98 -7.38 10.24
CA THR A 161 -25.51 -6.24 9.49
C THR A 161 -26.96 -6.50 9.07
N ALA A 162 -27.28 -7.69 8.55
CA ALA A 162 -28.65 -8.03 8.17
C ALA A 162 -29.62 -8.01 9.37
N VAL A 163 -29.23 -8.57 10.51
CA VAL A 163 -30.05 -8.57 11.73
C VAL A 163 -30.24 -7.16 12.26
N GLN A 164 -29.18 -6.35 12.30
CA GLN A 164 -29.25 -4.98 12.79
C GLN A 164 -30.10 -4.10 11.87
N LEU A 165 -29.96 -4.24 10.55
CA LEU A 165 -30.74 -3.48 9.57
C LEU A 165 -32.24 -3.78 9.69
N LEU A 166 -32.57 -5.05 9.95
CA LEU A 166 -33.93 -5.48 10.25
C LEU A 166 -34.40 -4.94 11.61
N ALA A 167 -33.58 -4.94 12.65
CA ALA A 167 -33.95 -4.38 13.96
C ALA A 167 -34.24 -2.87 13.87
N ASP A 168 -33.40 -2.12 13.17
CA ASP A 168 -33.56 -0.68 12.91
C ASP A 168 -34.77 -0.39 12.00
N SER A 169 -35.25 -1.38 11.23
CA SER A 169 -36.51 -1.28 10.46
C SER A 169 -37.77 -1.18 11.31
N PHE A 170 -37.74 -1.73 12.53
CA PHE A 170 -38.89 -1.71 13.43
C PHE A 170 -38.88 -0.52 14.40
N GLY A 171 -37.93 0.42 14.27
CA GLY A 171 -37.85 1.60 15.14
C GLY A 171 -37.54 1.27 16.61
N ILE A 172 -37.03 0.08 16.90
CA ILE A 172 -36.61 -0.32 18.25
C ILE A 172 -35.20 0.22 18.46
N ARG A 173 -35.08 1.52 18.75
CA ARG A 173 -33.81 2.10 19.19
C ARG A 173 -33.54 1.58 20.62
N ILE A 174 -32.78 0.50 20.76
CA ILE A 174 -32.28 0.06 22.06
C ILE A 174 -31.15 1.03 22.44
N GLU A 175 -31.50 2.12 23.12
CA GLU A 175 -30.51 2.93 23.83
C GLU A 175 -29.85 2.05 24.89
N ARG A 176 -28.59 1.66 24.64
CA ARG A 176 -27.73 1.13 25.70
C ARG A 176 -27.36 2.29 26.62
N GLN A 177 -27.95 2.31 27.81
CA GLN A 177 -27.50 3.13 28.95
C GLN A 177 -26.16 2.63 29.50
#